data_AF-A0A847CPR3-F1
#
_entry.id   AF-A0A847CPR3-F1
#
_cell.length_a   1.000
_cell.length_b   1.000
_cell.length_c   1.000
_cell.angle_alpha   90.00
_cell.angle_beta   90.00
_cell.angle_gamma   90.00
#
_symmetry.space_group_name_H-M   'P 1'
#
loop_
_entity.id
_entity.type
_entity.pdbx_description
1 polymer ?
#
loop_
_entity_poly.entity_id
_entity_poly.type
_entity_poly.pdbx_seq_one_letter_code
_entity_poly.pdbx_strand_id
1 'polypeptide(L)'
;MVNRHASREQEKGARHLRHHHDADCRRYSRRRGDCNLHHLWRPTQRQSRRNPTGLGRLRHNEAGAASVTQLIIALPVLLVTMALSVQAALFFHARQIADQAAQEGVSIARSYEGTAIAGHDRATNFLTQVGGGTIEAHNVTASRTATTASVTITGSVVSVIPGVSLKLNQKATAPVERFVRVTP
;
A
#
# COMPACT_ATOMS: atom_id res chain seq x y z
N MET A 1 -15.81 23.68 27.94
CA MET A 1 -15.04 24.91 28.24
C MET A 1 -14.08 25.17 27.10
N VAL A 2 -14.46 26.14 26.28
CA VAL A 2 -13.70 26.69 25.14
C VAL A 2 -12.65 27.62 25.74
N ASN A 3 -11.37 27.47 25.40
CA ASN A 3 -10.40 28.52 25.67
C ASN A 3 -9.86 29.11 24.37
N ARG A 4 -10.11 30.41 24.26
CA ARG A 4 -9.95 31.29 23.11
C ARG A 4 -9.11 32.45 23.63
N HIS A 5 -7.82 32.45 23.37
CA HIS A 5 -6.95 33.62 23.49
C HIS A 5 -6.25 33.77 22.13
N ALA A 6 -6.73 34.65 21.26
CA ALA A 6 -6.49 36.09 21.26
C ALA A 6 -5.05 36.41 20.86
N SER A 7 -4.87 36.96 19.64
CA SER A 7 -4.37 38.34 19.43
C SER A 7 -2.85 38.45 19.61
N ARG A 8 -2.03 38.90 18.68
CA ARG A 8 -2.14 39.87 17.59
C ARG A 8 -0.87 39.69 16.76
N GLU A 9 -0.96 39.57 15.45
CA GLU A 9 0.11 40.06 14.58
C GLU A 9 -0.48 40.48 13.23
N GLN A 10 -1.32 41.52 13.30
CA GLN A 10 -1.49 42.44 12.18
C GLN A 10 -0.33 43.43 12.26
N GLU A 11 0.51 43.50 11.23
CA GLU A 11 0.52 44.65 10.32
C GLU A 11 1.69 44.63 9.31
N LYS A 12 1.37 45.10 8.10
CA LYS A 12 2.21 45.85 7.15
C LYS A 12 2.99 45.11 6.06
N GLY A 13 2.62 45.47 4.82
CA GLY A 13 3.41 45.33 3.61
C GLY A 13 2.67 44.51 2.54
N ALA A 14 1.55 44.95 1.98
CA ALA A 14 1.47 46.07 1.04
C ALA A 14 2.70 46.17 0.12
N ARG A 15 2.69 45.44 -1.01
CA ARG A 15 2.91 46.00 -2.36
C ARG A 15 3.11 44.90 -3.41
N HIS A 16 2.37 45.08 -4.50
CA HIS A 16 2.81 44.90 -5.89
C HIS A 16 3.02 43.46 -6.38
N LEU A 17 2.60 43.06 -7.57
CA LEU A 17 1.80 43.66 -8.63
C LEU A 17 1.44 42.44 -9.51
N ARG A 18 0.15 42.20 -9.70
CA ARG A 18 -0.35 41.30 -10.75
C ARG A 18 -0.25 42.07 -12.06
N HIS A 19 0.50 41.56 -13.03
CA HIS A 19 0.39 42.02 -14.41
C HIS A 19 -0.21 40.91 -15.27
N HIS A 20 -1.53 40.98 -15.41
CA HIS A 20 -2.22 40.54 -16.61
C HIS A 20 -1.95 41.60 -17.69
N HIS A 21 -1.47 41.18 -18.85
CA HIS A 21 -1.46 42.00 -20.06
C HIS A 21 -1.93 41.12 -21.21
N ASP A 22 -3.24 41.04 -21.34
CA ASP A 22 -3.96 40.44 -22.45
C ASP A 22 -5.13 41.39 -22.71
N ALA A 23 -4.96 42.31 -23.66
CA ALA A 23 -6.01 43.00 -24.41
C ALA A 23 -5.45 44.13 -25.27
N ASP A 24 -5.88 44.10 -26.52
CA ASP A 24 -6.13 45.25 -27.39
C ASP A 24 -4.98 46.17 -27.83
N CYS A 25 -4.52 45.90 -29.06
CA CYS A 25 -4.13 46.95 -30.00
C CYS A 25 -4.73 46.65 -31.38
N ARG A 26 -6.07 46.70 -31.49
CA ARG A 26 -6.79 46.83 -32.76
C ARG A 26 -7.73 48.03 -32.67
N ARG A 27 -7.25 49.21 -33.08
CA ARG A 27 -7.99 50.34 -33.72
C ARG A 27 -7.37 51.69 -33.35
N TYR A 28 -6.63 52.27 -34.28
CA TYR A 28 -6.89 53.65 -34.67
C TYR A 28 -6.45 53.84 -36.12
N SER A 29 -7.41 53.65 -37.02
CA SER A 29 -7.32 54.12 -38.41
C SER A 29 -7.93 55.52 -38.47
N ARG A 30 -7.43 56.33 -39.42
CA ARG A 30 -7.84 57.68 -39.83
C ARG A 30 -7.03 58.85 -39.25
N ARG A 31 -6.11 59.34 -40.09
CA ARG A 31 -6.10 60.76 -40.50
C ARG A 31 -5.60 60.87 -41.94
N ARG A 32 -6.37 61.65 -42.70
CA ARG A 32 -6.15 62.08 -44.10
C ARG A 32 -4.94 63.01 -44.20
N GLY A 33 -4.37 63.09 -45.39
CA GLY A 33 -3.55 64.20 -45.87
C GLY A 33 -2.97 63.92 -47.25
N ASP A 34 -3.61 64.49 -48.28
CA ASP A 34 -3.23 64.54 -49.70
C ASP A 34 -1.81 65.16 -49.90
N CYS A 35 -1.04 65.06 -50.99
CA CYS A 35 -1.22 65.24 -52.44
C CYS A 35 0.05 64.74 -53.18
N ASN A 36 0.01 64.74 -54.53
CA ASN A 36 1.04 64.42 -55.55
C ASN A 36 1.08 62.95 -56.02
N LEU A 37 0.43 62.56 -57.14
CA LEU A 37 0.53 62.99 -58.55
C LEU A 37 1.68 62.32 -59.32
N HIS A 38 1.28 61.53 -60.32
CA HIS A 38 2.02 60.89 -61.43
C HIS A 38 3.08 59.81 -61.10
N HIS A 39 2.82 58.56 -61.51
CA HIS A 39 3.48 57.95 -62.69
C HIS A 39 3.10 56.47 -62.89
N LEU A 40 2.68 56.19 -64.13
CA LEU A 40 2.97 55.01 -64.96
C LEU A 40 2.57 53.57 -64.52
N TRP A 41 1.50 53.11 -65.16
CA TRP A 41 1.26 51.79 -65.76
C TRP A 41 2.39 50.72 -65.67
N ARG A 42 2.14 49.64 -64.91
CA ARG A 42 2.63 48.27 -65.18
C ARG A 42 1.66 47.21 -64.61
N PRO A 43 1.13 46.28 -65.42
CA PRO A 43 0.44 45.10 -64.93
C PRO A 43 1.43 43.94 -64.83
N THR A 44 1.71 43.45 -63.62
CA THR A 44 2.35 42.13 -63.43
C THR A 44 1.74 41.41 -62.25
N GLN A 45 0.78 40.56 -62.61
CA GLN A 45 0.48 39.24 -62.07
C GLN A 45 0.94 38.88 -60.64
N ARG A 46 -0.08 38.72 -59.79
CA ARG A 46 -0.46 37.41 -59.24
C ARG A 46 0.67 36.59 -58.61
N GLN A 47 0.89 36.81 -57.31
CA GLN A 47 1.04 35.69 -56.37
C GLN A 47 0.24 35.99 -55.10
N SER A 48 -1.06 35.72 -55.22
CA SER A 48 -1.89 35.33 -54.08
C SER A 48 -1.29 34.03 -53.55
N ARG A 49 -0.30 34.14 -52.65
CA ARG A 49 0.07 33.05 -51.77
C ARG A 49 -1.08 32.87 -50.79
N ARG A 50 -2.08 32.13 -51.28
CA ARG A 50 -3.04 31.41 -50.48
C ARG A 50 -2.25 30.69 -49.41
N ASN A 51 -2.48 31.11 -48.20
CA ASN A 51 -2.24 30.35 -46.99
C ASN A 51 -3.12 29.08 -47.05
N PRO A 52 -2.54 27.87 -47.08
CA PRO A 52 -3.21 26.70 -46.56
C PRO A 52 -2.69 26.50 -45.13
N THR A 53 -3.56 26.87 -44.20
CA THR A 53 -3.82 26.13 -42.97
C THR A 53 -3.28 24.70 -42.92
N GLY A 54 -2.73 24.35 -41.77
CA GLY A 54 -2.65 22.97 -41.28
C GLY A 54 -1.24 22.38 -41.39
N LEU A 55 -0.64 21.80 -40.36
CA LEU A 55 -1.11 21.47 -39.03
C LEU A 55 -0.03 22.00 -38.09
N GLY A 56 -0.45 22.76 -37.08
CA GLY A 56 0.29 22.71 -35.82
C GLY A 56 0.38 21.23 -35.49
N ARG A 57 1.60 20.69 -35.55
CA ARG A 57 1.91 19.38 -35.02
C ARG A 57 1.69 19.56 -33.52
N LEU A 58 0.41 19.44 -33.11
CA LEU A 58 0.04 19.06 -31.77
C LEU A 58 0.93 17.86 -31.54
N ARG A 59 1.99 18.08 -30.77
CA ARG A 59 2.77 17.02 -30.16
C ARG A 59 1.69 16.17 -29.51
N HIS A 60 1.32 15.10 -30.21
CA HIS A 60 0.50 14.07 -29.64
C HIS A 60 1.30 13.70 -28.40
N ASN A 61 0.73 14.05 -27.27
CA ASN A 61 1.39 13.90 -25.99
C ASN A 61 1.35 12.38 -25.76
N GLU A 62 2.28 11.65 -26.37
CA GLU A 62 2.43 10.20 -26.22
C GLU A 62 2.80 9.84 -24.78
N ALA A 63 3.23 10.84 -23.99
CA ALA A 63 3.30 10.78 -22.53
C ALA A 63 1.93 10.52 -21.88
N GLY A 64 0.81 10.85 -22.53
CA GLY A 64 -0.55 10.54 -22.09
C GLY A 64 -0.88 9.05 -22.25
N ALA A 65 -0.45 8.43 -23.35
CA ALA A 65 -0.70 7.00 -23.59
C ALA A 65 0.18 6.11 -22.69
N ALA A 66 1.45 6.49 -22.50
CA ALA A 66 2.35 5.79 -21.57
C ALA A 66 1.92 5.95 -20.10
N SER A 67 1.34 7.10 -19.72
CA SER A 67 0.83 7.29 -18.35
C SER A 67 -0.48 6.55 -18.09
N VAL A 68 -1.37 6.40 -19.08
CA VAL A 68 -2.62 5.65 -18.90
C VAL A 68 -2.35 4.15 -18.71
N THR A 69 -1.52 3.52 -19.54
CA THR A 69 -1.17 2.10 -19.36
C THR A 69 -0.40 1.87 -18.05
N GLN A 70 0.49 2.79 -17.68
CA GLN A 70 1.17 2.73 -16.39
C GLN A 70 0.20 2.87 -15.22
N LEU A 71 -0.82 3.74 -15.27
CA LEU A 71 -1.81 3.84 -14.19
C LEU A 71 -2.65 2.56 -14.04
N ILE A 72 -3.04 1.95 -15.16
CA ILE A 72 -3.84 0.71 -15.17
C ILE A 72 -3.09 -0.44 -14.50
N ILE A 73 -1.76 -0.47 -14.59
CA ILE A 73 -0.92 -1.49 -13.95
C ILE A 73 -0.48 -1.05 -12.54
N ALA A 74 -0.13 0.23 -12.35
CA ALA A 74 0.42 0.74 -11.10
C ALA A 74 -0.61 0.70 -9.96
N LEU A 75 -1.87 1.05 -10.22
CA LEU A 75 -2.92 1.02 -9.19
C LEU A 75 -3.14 -0.40 -8.63
N PRO A 76 -3.38 -1.45 -9.43
CA PRO A 76 -3.54 -2.79 -8.88
C PRO A 76 -2.24 -3.30 -8.25
N VAL A 77 -1.06 -2.98 -8.79
CA VAL A 77 0.22 -3.34 -8.16
C VAL A 77 0.37 -2.70 -6.79
N LEU A 78 -0.02 -1.43 -6.63
CA LEU A 78 0.01 -0.74 -5.34
C LEU A 78 -0.96 -1.39 -4.34
N LEU A 79 -2.18 -1.73 -4.78
CA LEU A 79 -3.16 -2.41 -3.92
C LEU A 79 -2.67 -3.81 -3.52
N VAL A 80 -2.07 -4.56 -4.44
CA VAL A 80 -1.51 -5.89 -4.17
C VAL A 80 -0.34 -5.81 -3.22
N THR A 81 0.57 -4.84 -3.38
CA THR A 81 1.71 -4.68 -2.45
C THR A 81 1.25 -4.29 -1.04
N MET A 82 0.25 -3.40 -0.93
CA MET A 82 -0.37 -3.06 0.35
C MET A 82 -1.09 -4.26 0.97
N ALA A 83 -1.84 -5.03 0.18
CA ALA A 83 -2.50 -6.23 0.67
C ALA A 83 -1.48 -7.30 1.11
N LEU A 84 -0.39 -7.48 0.35
CA LEU A 84 0.71 -8.39 0.69
C LEU A 84 1.39 -8.01 2.01
N SER A 85 1.58 -6.71 2.29
CA SER A 85 2.18 -6.28 3.56
C SER A 85 1.28 -6.62 4.76
N VAL A 86 -0.03 -6.37 4.64
CA VAL A 86 -1.02 -6.76 5.67
C VAL A 86 -1.06 -8.28 5.83
N GLN A 87 -1.10 -9.03 4.72
CA GLN A 87 -1.08 -10.50 4.74
C GLN A 87 0.18 -11.05 5.41
N ALA A 88 1.35 -10.44 5.15
CA ALA A 88 2.60 -10.81 5.80
C ALA A 88 2.53 -10.57 7.31
N ALA A 89 2.01 -9.41 7.74
CA ALA A 89 1.83 -9.12 9.16
C ALA A 89 0.91 -10.14 9.85
N LEU A 90 -0.24 -10.47 9.24
CA LEU A 90 -1.16 -11.49 9.75
C LEU A 90 -0.50 -12.88 9.82
N PHE A 91 0.30 -13.24 8.82
CA PHE A 91 1.03 -14.50 8.82
C PHE A 91 2.06 -14.58 9.96
N PHE A 92 2.85 -13.53 10.17
CA PHE A 92 3.81 -13.48 11.28
C PHE A 92 3.09 -13.52 12.62
N HIS A 93 1.98 -12.80 12.76
CA HIS A 93 1.17 -12.81 13.96
C HIS A 93 0.61 -14.22 14.27
N ALA A 94 0.02 -14.89 13.27
CA ALA A 94 -0.46 -16.26 13.39
C ALA A 94 0.66 -17.23 13.80
N ARG A 95 1.85 -17.08 13.21
CA ARG A 95 3.01 -17.90 13.53
C ARG A 95 3.45 -17.71 14.99
N GLN A 96 3.52 -16.47 15.47
CA GLN A 96 3.86 -16.19 16.86
C GLN A 96 2.88 -16.83 17.84
N ILE A 97 1.57 -16.74 17.56
CA ILE A 97 0.54 -17.39 18.38
C ILE A 97 0.73 -18.91 18.39
N ALA A 98 0.96 -19.52 17.23
CA ALA A 98 1.18 -20.97 17.12
C ALA A 98 2.44 -21.42 17.87
N ASP A 99 3.53 -20.66 17.80
CA ASP A 99 4.77 -20.99 18.51
C ASP A 99 4.57 -20.94 20.04
N GLN A 100 3.85 -19.93 20.54
CA GLN A 100 3.50 -19.84 21.96
C GLN A 100 2.57 -20.98 22.40
N ALA A 101 1.54 -21.28 21.61
CA ALA A 101 0.63 -22.39 21.86
C ALA A 101 1.35 -23.75 21.92
N ALA A 102 2.28 -23.98 21.00
CA ALA A 102 3.06 -25.21 20.94
C ALA A 102 3.99 -25.34 22.15
N GLN A 103 4.64 -24.24 22.56
CA GLN A 103 5.48 -24.22 23.76
C GLN A 103 4.67 -24.52 25.03
N GLU A 104 3.47 -23.97 25.13
CA GLU A 104 2.60 -24.21 26.28
C GLU A 104 2.02 -25.63 26.30
N GLY A 105 1.65 -26.19 25.14
CA GLY A 105 1.27 -27.60 25.06
C GLY A 105 2.42 -28.54 25.43
N VAL A 106 3.63 -28.24 24.96
CA VAL A 106 4.84 -29.02 25.29
C VAL A 106 5.20 -28.89 26.77
N SER A 107 5.05 -27.73 27.40
CA SER A 107 5.36 -27.54 28.82
C SER A 107 4.47 -28.41 29.71
N ILE A 108 3.19 -28.57 29.37
CA ILE A 108 2.29 -29.48 30.07
C ILE A 108 2.62 -30.95 29.74
N ALA A 109 2.84 -31.29 28.47
CA ALA A 109 3.11 -32.67 28.05
C ALA A 109 4.46 -33.20 28.58
N ARG A 110 5.46 -32.34 28.75
CA ARG A 110 6.80 -32.73 29.25
C ARG A 110 6.85 -32.93 30.76
N SER A 111 5.84 -32.46 31.50
CA SER A 111 5.79 -32.64 32.95
C SER A 111 5.80 -34.12 33.31
N TYR A 112 6.23 -34.43 34.54
CA TYR A 112 6.38 -35.82 35.00
C TYR A 112 5.06 -36.60 34.88
N GLU A 113 3.96 -36.01 35.38
CA GLU A 113 2.58 -36.51 35.29
C GLU A 113 1.87 -36.08 33.99
N GLY A 114 2.60 -35.45 33.06
CA GLY A 114 2.06 -34.92 31.81
C GLY A 114 1.66 -36.02 30.83
N THR A 115 0.61 -35.76 30.04
CA THR A 115 0.19 -36.65 28.96
C THR A 115 0.16 -35.91 27.62
N ALA A 116 0.22 -36.66 26.52
CA ALA A 116 0.04 -36.08 25.19
C ALA A 116 -1.34 -35.41 25.05
N ILE A 117 -2.38 -36.01 25.63
CA ILE A 117 -3.76 -35.48 25.62
C ILE A 117 -3.82 -34.14 26.35
N ALA A 118 -3.24 -34.05 27.55
CA ALA A 118 -3.21 -32.79 28.31
C ALA A 118 -2.47 -31.66 27.56
N GLY A 119 -1.37 -31.99 26.87
CA GLY A 119 -0.65 -31.03 26.03
C GLY A 119 -1.47 -30.59 24.80
N HIS A 120 -2.18 -31.52 24.16
CA HIS A 120 -3.10 -31.21 23.06
C HIS A 120 -4.21 -30.25 23.51
N ASP A 121 -4.86 -30.56 24.63
CA ASP A 121 -5.98 -29.76 25.13
C ASP A 121 -5.50 -28.36 25.56
N ARG A 122 -4.32 -28.27 26.20
CA ARG A 122 -3.74 -26.97 26.57
C ARG A 122 -3.45 -26.10 25.34
N ALA A 123 -2.81 -26.68 24.31
CA ALA A 123 -2.50 -25.97 23.07
C ALA A 123 -3.78 -25.55 22.32
N THR A 124 -4.78 -26.43 22.27
CA THR A 124 -6.09 -26.13 21.63
C THR A 124 -6.83 -25.02 22.37
N ASN A 125 -6.85 -25.05 23.70
CA ASN A 125 -7.45 -23.99 24.51
C ASN A 125 -6.73 -22.64 24.33
N PHE A 126 -5.41 -22.65 24.21
CA PHE A 126 -4.67 -21.42 23.93
C PHE A 126 -4.99 -20.87 22.53
N LEU A 127 -5.04 -21.73 21.51
CA LEU A 127 -5.39 -21.32 20.14
C LEU A 127 -6.81 -20.79 20.04
N THR A 128 -7.77 -21.38 20.75
CA THR A 128 -9.17 -20.89 20.74
C THR A 128 -9.32 -19.55 21.46
N GLN A 129 -8.53 -19.31 22.52
CA GLN A 129 -8.58 -18.06 23.27
C GLN A 129 -7.87 -16.90 22.57
N VAL A 130 -6.76 -17.16 21.89
CA VAL A 130 -5.88 -16.12 21.30
C VAL A 130 -6.01 -16.04 19.77
N GLY A 131 -6.31 -17.16 19.10
CA GLY A 131 -6.29 -17.30 17.64
C GLY A 131 -7.62 -17.09 16.93
N GLY A 132 -8.71 -16.85 17.68
CA GLY A 132 -10.07 -16.65 17.15
C GLY A 132 -10.19 -15.39 16.29
N GLY A 133 -9.84 -15.51 15.01
CA GLY A 133 -9.93 -14.42 14.02
C GLY A 133 -8.79 -14.38 13.01
N THR A 134 -7.66 -15.05 13.27
CA THR A 134 -6.47 -15.00 12.38
C THR A 134 -6.12 -16.37 11.79
N ILE A 135 -6.42 -17.47 12.50
CA ILE A 135 -6.10 -18.83 12.08
C ILE A 135 -7.40 -19.60 11.81
N GLU A 136 -7.56 -20.05 10.58
CA GLU A 136 -8.64 -20.92 10.13
C GLU A 136 -8.16 -22.37 10.02
N ALA A 137 -9.08 -23.32 10.22
CA ALA A 137 -8.85 -24.76 10.03
C ALA A 137 -7.57 -25.28 10.70
N HIS A 138 -7.37 -24.93 11.97
CA HIS A 138 -6.22 -25.41 12.74
C HIS A 138 -6.37 -26.86 13.19
N ASN A 139 -5.27 -27.60 13.19
CA ASN A 139 -5.18 -28.95 13.73
C ASN A 139 -3.98 -29.05 14.67
N VAL A 140 -4.20 -29.58 15.86
CA VAL A 140 -3.17 -29.78 16.87
C VAL A 140 -2.91 -31.27 16.99
N THR A 141 -1.64 -31.65 17.02
CA THR A 141 -1.22 -33.03 17.28
C THR A 141 -0.16 -33.02 18.36
N ALA A 142 -0.37 -33.80 19.42
CA ALA A 142 0.57 -33.93 20.51
C ALA A 142 1.04 -35.38 20.61
N SER A 143 2.32 -35.56 20.90
CA SER A 143 2.93 -36.87 21.09
C SER A 143 3.90 -36.80 22.26
N ARG A 144 3.94 -37.86 23.08
CA ARG A 144 4.85 -37.99 24.21
C ARG A 144 5.48 -39.39 24.18
N THR A 145 6.80 -39.43 24.32
CA THR A 145 7.59 -40.65 24.55
C THR A 145 8.17 -40.62 25.96
N ALA A 146 8.92 -41.66 26.35
CA ALA A 146 9.57 -41.71 27.66
C ALA A 146 10.60 -40.59 27.91
N THR A 147 11.12 -39.97 26.85
CA THR A 147 12.21 -38.99 26.93
C THR A 147 11.85 -37.63 26.32
N THR A 148 10.83 -37.57 25.45
CA THR A 148 10.55 -36.38 24.65
C THR A 148 9.05 -36.15 24.53
N ALA A 149 8.62 -34.89 24.64
CA ALA A 149 7.28 -34.45 24.28
C ALA A 149 7.36 -33.51 23.08
N SER A 150 6.43 -33.66 22.14
CA SER A 150 6.31 -32.82 20.95
C SER A 150 4.86 -32.41 20.70
N VAL A 151 4.65 -31.17 20.28
CA VAL A 151 3.35 -30.66 19.84
C VAL A 151 3.55 -30.01 18.47
N THR A 152 2.71 -30.37 17.51
CA THR A 152 2.70 -29.85 16.14
C THR A 152 1.34 -29.21 15.86
N ILE A 153 1.36 -28.00 15.33
CA ILE A 153 0.19 -27.19 15.01
C ILE A 153 0.25 -26.87 13.53
N THR A 154 -0.80 -27.26 12.81
CA THR A 154 -1.00 -26.90 11.40
C THR A 154 -2.25 -26.05 11.27
N GLY A 155 -2.30 -25.21 10.24
CA GLY A 155 -3.49 -24.39 9.98
C GLY A 155 -3.33 -23.51 8.74
N SER A 156 -4.37 -22.74 8.45
CA SER A 156 -4.36 -21.74 7.38
C SER A 156 -4.59 -20.35 7.96
N VAL A 157 -3.91 -19.34 7.44
CA VAL A 157 -4.14 -17.94 7.84
C VAL A 157 -5.29 -17.38 7.01
N VAL A 158 -6.12 -16.53 7.63
CA VAL A 158 -7.19 -15.78 6.95
C VAL A 158 -6.65 -15.12 5.67
N SER A 159 -7.39 -15.25 4.59
CA SER A 159 -7.01 -14.70 3.29
C SER A 159 -7.74 -13.39 3.00
N VAL A 160 -7.00 -12.28 2.90
CA VAL A 160 -7.53 -10.99 2.45
C VAL A 160 -7.54 -10.87 0.92
N ILE A 161 -6.70 -11.64 0.23
CA ILE A 161 -6.61 -11.64 -1.25
C ILE A 161 -7.24 -12.94 -1.78
N PRO A 162 -8.38 -12.89 -2.50
CA PRO A 162 -9.00 -14.08 -3.05
C PRO A 162 -8.02 -14.85 -3.94
N GLY A 163 -7.78 -16.12 -3.63
CA GLY A 163 -6.85 -17.00 -4.32
C GLY A 163 -5.48 -17.21 -3.64
N VAL A 164 -5.15 -16.48 -2.57
CA VAL A 164 -3.89 -16.67 -1.81
C VAL A 164 -4.16 -17.32 -0.46
N SER A 165 -3.83 -18.59 -0.30
CA SER A 165 -3.91 -19.30 0.98
C SER A 165 -2.51 -19.54 1.55
N LEU A 166 -2.22 -18.98 2.73
CA LEU A 166 -0.96 -19.24 3.44
C LEU A 166 -1.19 -20.33 4.50
N LYS A 167 -0.45 -21.43 4.38
CA LYS A 167 -0.45 -22.50 5.37
C LYS A 167 0.65 -22.26 6.40
N LEU A 168 0.34 -22.50 7.66
CA LEU A 168 1.31 -22.51 8.75
C LEU A 168 1.51 -23.94 9.27
N ASN A 169 2.74 -24.25 9.61
CA ASN A 169 3.13 -25.50 10.28
C ASN A 169 4.19 -25.17 11.31
N GLN A 170 3.87 -25.33 12.59
CA GLN A 170 4.79 -25.10 13.71
C GLN A 170 4.90 -26.34 14.57
N LYS A 171 6.11 -26.59 15.09
CA LYS A 171 6.39 -27.74 15.96
C LYS A 171 7.28 -27.30 17.11
N ALA A 172 6.84 -27.60 18.33
CA ALA A 172 7.66 -27.50 19.53
C ALA A 172 8.05 -28.90 20.02
N THR A 173 9.23 -29.04 20.63
CA THR A 173 9.70 -30.30 21.19
C THR A 173 10.58 -30.02 22.41
N ALA A 174 10.38 -30.77 23.49
CA ALA A 174 11.19 -30.66 24.71
C ALA A 174 11.40 -32.03 25.36
N PRO A 175 12.50 -32.20 26.12
CA PRO A 175 12.72 -33.40 26.92
C PRO A 175 11.72 -33.50 28.08
N VAL A 176 11.33 -34.72 28.45
CA VAL A 176 10.44 -35.01 29.58
C VAL A 176 11.22 -34.86 30.89
N GLU A 177 10.60 -34.20 31.88
CA GLU A 177 11.19 -33.97 33.19
C GLU A 177 11.25 -35.28 33.99
N ARG A 178 12.42 -35.58 34.58
CA ARG A 178 12.65 -36.73 35.47
C ARG A 178 13.17 -36.27 36.81
N PHE A 179 12.53 -36.71 37.89
CA PHE A 179 13.07 -36.50 39.23
C PHE A 179 14.34 -37.35 39.43
N VAL A 180 15.48 -36.67 39.63
CA VAL A 180 16.70 -37.29 40.13
C VAL A 180 16.88 -36.81 41.56
N ARG A 181 16.72 -37.71 42.52
CA ARG A 181 16.98 -37.42 43.93
C ARG A 181 18.50 -37.38 44.11
N VAL A 182 19.06 -36.20 44.36
CA VAL A 182 20.49 -36.05 44.67
C VAL A 182 20.65 -36.38 46.15
N THR A 183 21.25 -37.53 46.46
CA THR A 183 21.58 -37.90 47.84
C THR A 183 22.94 -37.26 48.17
N PRO A 184 23.03 -36.45 49.24
CA PRO A 184 24.29 -35.87 49.70
C PRO A 184 25.23 -36.90 50.33
#